data_AF-A0A8D0G9R6-F1
#
_entry.id   AF-A0A8D0G9R6-F1
#
_cell.length_a   1.000
_cell.length_b   1.000
_cell.length_c   1.000
_cell.angle_alpha   90.00
_cell.angle_beta   90.00
_cell.angle_gamma   90.00
#
_symmetry.space_group_name_H-M   'P 1'
#
loop_
_entity.id
_entity.type
_entity.pdbx_description
1 polymer ?
#
loop_
_entity_poly.entity_id
_entity_poly.type
_entity_poly.pdbx_seq_one_letter_code
_entity_poly.pdbx_strand_id
1 'polypeptide(L)' 'MFQTVKTLRTQRPAMVQTEDQYQLCYRAALEYLGSFDHYAT' A
#
# COMPACT_ATOMS: atom_id res chain seq x y z
N MET A 1 3.57 -0.47 4.89
CA MET A 1 2.99 0.76 4.30
C MET A 1 3.70 2.04 4.71
N PHE A 2 3.75 2.42 5.99
CA PHE A 2 4.37 3.69 6.41
C PHE A 2 5.83 3.85 5.96
N GLN A 3 6.69 2.87 6.30
CA GLN A 3 8.10 2.94 5.91
C GLN A 3 8.29 2.92 4.39
N THR A 4 7.45 2.19 3.66
CA THR A 4 7.45 2.16 2.19
C THR A 4 7.19 3.55 1.61
N VAL A 5 6.13 4.24 2.07
CA VAL A 5 5.81 5.60 1.62
C VAL A 5 6.91 6.59 2.00
N LYS A 6 7.48 6.46 3.20
CA LYS A 6 8.64 7.25 3.63
C LYS A 6 9.82 7.09 2.66
N THR A 7 10.18 5.85 2.31
CA THR A 7 11.25 5.56 1.36
C THR A 7 10.93 6.09 -0.05
N LEU A 8 9.69 5.95 -0.53
CA LEU A 8 9.30 6.51 -1.84
C LEU A 8 9.48 8.04 -1.87
N ARG A 9 9.16 8.72 -0.77
CA ARG A 9 9.33 10.17 -0.64
C ARG A 9 10.79 10.62 -0.60
N THR A 10 11.74 9.75 -0.21
CA THR A 10 13.18 10.07 -0.32
C THR A 10 13.68 10.02 -1.76
N GLN A 11 13.02 9.24 -2.64
CA GLN A 11 13.39 9.09 -4.04
C GLN A 11 12.67 10.10 -4.94
N ARG A 12 11.40 10.38 -4.65
CA ARG A 12 10.59 11.38 -5.34
C ARG A 12 9.69 12.09 -4.33
N PRO A 13 9.86 13.42 -4.12
CA PRO A 13 8.99 14.17 -3.24
C PRO A 13 7.52 14.02 -3.62
N ALA A 14 6.62 14.23 -2.66
CA ALA A 14 5.17 14.23 -2.86
C ALA A 14 4.53 12.87 -3.28
N MET A 15 5.26 11.76 -3.23
CA MET A 15 4.66 10.44 -3.42
C MET A 15 3.62 10.13 -2.33
N VAL A 16 2.43 9.68 -2.77
CA VAL A 16 1.25 9.35 -1.93
C VAL A 16 0.85 10.56 -1.07
N GLN A 17 0.24 11.54 -1.72
CA GLN A 17 0.13 12.91 -1.23
C GLN A 17 -1.15 13.15 -0.41
N THR A 18 -2.22 12.43 -0.72
CA THR A 18 -3.51 12.55 -0.05
C THR A 18 -3.77 11.36 0.86
N GLU A 19 -4.63 11.55 1.85
CA GLU A 19 -5.07 10.48 2.72
C GLU A 19 -5.74 9.35 1.92
N ASP A 20 -6.61 9.70 0.97
CA ASP A 20 -7.31 8.73 0.13
C ASP A 20 -6.35 7.82 -0.65
N GLN A 21 -5.23 8.35 -1.16
CA GLN A 21 -4.21 7.54 -1.83
C GLN A 21 -3.52 6.58 -0.86
N TYR A 22 -3.24 7.02 0.37
CA TYR A 22 -2.66 6.16 1.40
C TYR A 22 -3.62 5.05 1.81
N GLN A 23 -4.91 5.38 2.00
CA GLN A 23 -5.97 4.43 2.29
C GLN A 23 -6.15 3.42 1.15
N LEU A 24 -6.12 3.88 -0.11
CA LEU A 24 -6.18 3.01 -1.29
C LEU A 24 -5.07 1.96 -1.27
N CYS A 25 -3.81 2.38 -1.04
CA CYS A 25 -2.70 1.44 -1.00
C CYS A 25 -2.85 0.40 0.13
N TYR A 26 -3.42 0.79 1.27
CA TYR A 26 -3.69 -0.14 2.37
C TYR A 26 -4.78 -1.15 2.00
N ARG A 27 -5.88 -0.69 1.39
CA ARG A 27 -6.99 -1.55 0.95
C ARG A 27 -6.54 -2.54 -0.13
N ALA A 28 -5.82 -2.06 -1.14
CA ALA A 28 -5.29 -2.91 -2.22
C ALA A 28 -4.33 -3.99 -1.69
N ALA A 29 -3.47 -3.65 -0.73
CA ALA A 29 -2.57 -4.63 -0.11
C ALA A 29 -3.33 -5.71 0.69
N LEU A 30 -4.39 -5.32 1.41
CA LEU A 30 -5.26 -6.25 2.13
C LEU A 30 -6.05 -7.17 1.19
N GLU A 31 -6.61 -6.61 0.12
CA GLU A 31 -7.33 -7.37 -0.91
C GLU A 31 -6.40 -8.37 -1.60
N TYR A 32 -5.19 -7.94 -1.95
CA TYR A 32 -4.17 -8.84 -2.48
C TYR A 32 -3.84 -9.97 -1.50
N LEU A 33 -3.67 -9.67 -0.21
CA LEU A 33 -3.39 -10.70 0.79
C LEU A 33 -4.55 -11.71 0.93
N GLY A 34 -5.79 -11.23 0.99
CA GLY A 34 -6.98 -12.09 1.09
C GLY A 34 -7.19 -12.96 -0.16
N SER A 35 -6.69 -12.54 -1.33
CA SER A 35 -6.74 -13.38 -2.53
C SER A 35 -5.96 -14.69 -2.39
N PHE A 36 -5.05 -14.79 -1.41
CA PHE A 36 -4.28 -16.01 -1.15
C PHE A 36 -5.00 -17.03 -0.27
N ASP A 37 -6.07 -16.66 0.42
CA ASP A 37 -6.85 -17.58 1.25
C ASP A 37 -7.43 -18.74 0.41
N HIS A 38 -7.62 -18.51 -0.89
CA HIS A 38 -8.03 -19.53 -1.86
C HIS A 38 -6.95 -20.57 -2.20
N TYR A 39 -5.67 -20.31 -1.90
CA TYR A 39 -4.56 -21.24 -2.18
C TYR A 39 -4.15 -22.07 -0.95
N ALA A 40 -4.76 -21.87 0.22
CA ALA A 40 -4.45 -22.59 1.45
C ALA A 40 -5.21 -23.93 1.62
N THR A 41 -5.79 -24.47 0.53
CA THR A 41 -6.40 -25.82 0.46
C THR A 41 -5.38 -26.83 -0.05
#